data_AF-A0A0Q2XB06-F1
#
_entry.id   AF-A0A0Q2XB06-F1
#
_cell.length_a   1.000
_cell.length_b   1.000
_cell.length_c   1.000
_cell.angle_alpha   90.00
_cell.angle_beta   90.00
_cell.angle_gamma   90.00
#
_symmetry.space_group_name_H-M   'P 1'
#
loop_
_entity.id
_entity.type
_entity.pdbx_description
1 polymer ?
#
loop_
_entity_poly.entity_id
_entity_poly.type
_entity_poly.pdbx_seq_one_letter_code
_entity_poly.pdbx_strand_id
1 'polypeptide(L)'
;MSLRDPLNVLHTEDPPVQPDPSFAARLRARLESALSLPEGVVMSGLSATISELSEQPAAAPRPAALPYLSVRDARAAIDWYAGAFDAVVVGEPIVMDDGRIGHAELEIGTGVLYLADEYPELGLRGPQPGAVSVSLMLHVADTDAALRRAREHGATVQREIYEGHGARNATIVDPFGHRWMLSGPVATPIAGIRQGDLGYISLQVPDVERAADFYAHVLGWTVDAASHRVTSTDLPTDIRAGEPGMFCGYAVADLAEARAAITAAGGSVGETRRNEHGITLEATDPQGAPFAVFEPAAGRERPQLNGSGPGELAYVTYDVTESAGFRDFYGRVLGWTFEPGRVADGWQVRDAHPMSGAAGGSSRRSTVPMWTVDDIDAAVARVREAGGTVLDEPSRQPYGLSAECTDDQGSRFYLGQF
;
A
#
# COMPACT_ATOMS: atom_id res chain seq x y z
N MET A 1 47.51 45.24 3.53
CA MET A 1 46.18 45.37 2.90
C MET A 1 45.84 44.03 2.30
N SER A 2 44.75 43.42 2.78
CA SER A 2 44.38 42.03 2.56
C SER A 2 43.99 41.78 1.10
N LEU A 3 44.58 40.75 0.49
CA LEU A 3 44.18 40.16 -0.78
C LEU A 3 43.09 39.11 -0.51
N ARG A 4 42.06 39.10 -1.38
CA ARG A 4 41.00 38.09 -1.58
C ARG A 4 39.65 38.39 -0.93
N ASP A 5 38.91 39.31 -1.54
CA ASP A 5 37.44 39.24 -1.56
C ASP A 5 37.03 38.25 -2.68
N PRO A 6 36.39 37.11 -2.35
CA PRO A 6 35.96 36.10 -3.31
C PRO A 6 34.81 36.54 -4.23
N LEU A 7 34.19 37.70 -3.99
CA LEU A 7 33.07 38.20 -4.79
C LEU A 7 33.48 39.02 -6.02
N ASN A 8 34.78 39.30 -6.19
CA ASN A 8 35.27 40.09 -7.33
C ASN A 8 35.08 39.39 -8.70
N VAL A 9 34.85 38.08 -8.71
CA VAL A 9 34.52 37.28 -9.91
C VAL A 9 33.15 37.67 -10.51
N LEU A 10 32.27 38.31 -9.73
CA LEU A 10 30.95 38.73 -10.21
C LEU A 10 30.96 40.10 -10.92
N HIS A 11 32.12 40.75 -11.03
CA HIS A 11 32.28 42.06 -11.70
C HIS A 11 32.78 41.95 -13.15
N THR A 12 32.53 40.84 -13.84
CA THR A 12 32.75 40.78 -15.29
C THR A 12 31.58 41.42 -16.03
N GLU A 13 31.83 42.55 -16.69
CA GLU A 13 30.92 43.13 -17.70
C GLU A 13 30.87 42.21 -18.92
N ASP A 14 30.09 41.13 -18.86
CA ASP A 14 29.75 40.35 -20.05
C ASP A 14 28.72 41.16 -20.86
N PRO A 15 29.05 41.63 -22.08
CA PRO A 15 28.07 42.32 -22.90
C PRO A 15 26.95 41.34 -23.29
N PRO A 16 25.68 41.78 -23.28
CA PRO A 16 24.57 40.90 -23.57
C PRO A 16 24.74 40.25 -24.94
N VAL A 17 24.83 38.92 -24.96
CA VAL A 17 24.89 38.13 -26.18
C VAL A 17 23.61 38.37 -26.95
N GLN A 18 23.73 38.93 -28.16
CA GLN A 18 22.60 39.12 -29.04
C GLN A 18 21.99 37.74 -29.35
N PRO A 19 20.66 37.57 -29.23
CA PRO A 19 20.03 36.30 -29.50
C PRO A 19 20.30 35.87 -30.94
N ASP A 20 20.38 34.55 -31.15
CA ASP A 20 20.60 33.96 -32.46
C ASP A 20 19.67 34.63 -33.52
N PRO A 21 20.21 35.16 -34.63
CA PRO A 21 19.41 35.91 -35.61
C PRO A 21 18.27 35.09 -36.22
N SER A 22 18.46 33.77 -36.33
CA SER A 22 17.42 32.87 -36.85
C SER A 22 16.28 32.69 -35.82
N PHE A 23 16.61 32.63 -34.53
CA PHE A 23 15.63 32.63 -33.46
C PHE A 23 14.86 33.95 -33.40
N ALA A 24 15.56 35.09 -33.47
CA ALA A 24 14.93 36.41 -33.46
C ALA A 24 14.00 36.61 -34.67
N ALA A 25 14.38 36.13 -35.85
CA ALA A 25 13.54 36.17 -37.05
C ALA A 25 12.28 35.30 -36.90
N ARG A 26 12.41 34.08 -36.38
CA ARG A 26 11.26 33.18 -36.11
C ARG A 26 10.31 33.77 -35.07
N LEU A 27 10.85 34.38 -34.00
CA LEU A 27 10.04 35.01 -32.97
C LEU A 27 9.29 36.23 -33.50
N ARG A 28 9.95 37.09 -34.29
CA ARG A 28 9.31 38.26 -34.91
C ARG A 28 8.18 37.86 -35.85
N ALA A 29 8.41 36.89 -36.75
CA ALA A 29 7.37 36.39 -37.65
C ALA A 29 6.14 35.83 -36.89
N ARG A 30 6.39 35.17 -35.75
CA ARG A 30 5.34 34.58 -34.91
C ARG A 30 4.54 35.64 -34.15
N LEU A 31 5.18 36.72 -33.69
CA LEU A 31 4.51 37.86 -33.06
C LEU A 31 3.68 38.67 -34.06
N GLU A 32 4.22 38.91 -35.26
CA GLU A 32 3.50 39.60 -36.33
C GLU A 32 2.26 38.81 -36.78
N SER A 33 2.37 37.49 -36.87
CA SER A 33 1.22 36.61 -37.15
C SER A 33 0.19 36.57 -36.02
N ALA A 34 0.59 36.78 -34.76
CA ALA A 34 -0.32 36.82 -33.62
C ALA A 34 -1.07 38.16 -33.52
N LEU A 35 -0.44 39.25 -33.98
CA LEU A 35 -1.02 40.59 -34.01
C LEU A 35 -1.97 40.84 -35.19
N SER A 36 -2.01 39.94 -36.19
CA SER A 36 -2.90 40.04 -37.36
C SER A 36 -4.26 39.34 -37.18
N LEU A 37 -4.64 38.93 -35.96
CA LEU A 37 -5.94 38.33 -35.68
C LEU A 37 -6.99 39.43 -35.45
N PRO A 38 -8.17 39.38 -36.09
CA PRO A 38 -9.22 40.37 -35.87
C PRO A 38 -9.73 40.33 -34.43
N GLU A 39 -9.92 41.50 -33.82
CA GLU A 39 -10.40 41.64 -32.43
C GLU A 39 -11.77 40.95 -32.25
N GLY A 40 -11.83 39.99 -31.32
CA GLY A 40 -13.10 39.40 -30.87
C GLY A 40 -13.17 37.86 -30.76
N VAL A 41 -12.07 37.12 -30.91
CA VAL A 41 -12.08 35.66 -30.71
C VAL A 41 -11.42 35.29 -29.37
N VAL A 42 -12.21 34.72 -28.45
CA VAL A 42 -11.70 34.08 -27.23
C VAL A 42 -10.97 32.79 -27.62
N MET A 43 -9.63 32.76 -27.48
CA MET A 43 -8.81 31.60 -27.82
C MET A 43 -8.85 30.53 -26.71
N SER A 44 -9.83 29.63 -26.76
CA SER A 44 -9.85 28.40 -25.94
C SER A 44 -8.90 27.30 -26.45
N GLY A 45 -8.28 27.47 -27.63
CA GLY A 45 -7.46 26.45 -28.28
C GLY A 45 -5.95 26.54 -28.08
N LEU A 46 -5.41 27.65 -27.54
CA LEU A 46 -3.96 27.83 -27.44
C LEU A 46 -3.34 27.05 -26.26
N SER A 47 -4.10 26.79 -25.19
CA SER A 47 -3.59 26.01 -24.06
C SER A 47 -3.36 24.54 -24.44
N ALA A 48 -4.26 23.95 -25.23
CA ALA A 48 -4.14 22.56 -25.66
C ALA A 48 -2.99 22.38 -26.67
N THR A 49 -2.85 23.30 -27.63
CA THR A 49 -1.76 23.25 -28.62
C THR A 49 -0.39 23.60 -28.04
N ILE A 50 -0.31 24.45 -26.99
CA ILE A 50 0.95 24.68 -26.26
C ILE A 50 1.36 23.42 -25.47
N SER A 51 0.42 22.69 -24.86
CA SER A 51 0.71 21.40 -24.20
C SER A 51 1.24 20.37 -25.20
N GLU A 52 0.56 20.16 -26.34
CA GLU A 52 0.98 19.19 -27.37
C GLU A 52 2.31 19.54 -28.05
N LEU A 53 2.67 20.84 -28.17
CA LEU A 53 3.96 21.28 -28.73
C LEU A 53 5.09 21.32 -27.68
N SER A 54 4.77 21.24 -26.38
CA SER A 54 5.75 21.21 -25.28
C SER A 54 6.18 19.80 -24.88
N GLU A 55 5.47 18.77 -25.34
CA GLU A 55 5.89 17.38 -25.21
C GLU A 55 6.92 17.01 -26.29
N GLN A 56 8.10 17.64 -26.20
CA GLN A 56 9.28 16.84 -26.46
C GLN A 56 9.35 15.81 -25.33
N PRO A 57 9.38 14.48 -25.59
CA PRO A 57 9.66 13.54 -24.52
C PRO A 57 10.98 13.99 -23.91
N ALA A 58 10.94 14.41 -22.65
CA ALA A 58 12.15 14.74 -21.91
C ALA A 58 13.07 13.55 -22.09
N ALA A 59 14.21 13.76 -22.77
CA ALA A 59 15.15 12.67 -23.00
C ALA A 59 15.47 12.12 -21.61
N ALA A 60 15.16 10.83 -21.38
CA ALA A 60 15.42 10.21 -20.09
C ALA A 60 16.87 10.53 -19.72
N PRO A 61 17.13 11.16 -18.57
CA PRO A 61 18.47 11.63 -18.24
C PRO A 61 19.42 10.44 -18.30
N ARG A 62 20.39 10.50 -19.22
CA ARG A 62 21.39 9.44 -19.33
C ARG A 62 22.20 9.42 -18.03
N PRO A 63 22.41 8.26 -17.40
CA PRO A 63 23.19 8.18 -16.18
C PRO A 63 24.59 8.76 -16.42
N ALA A 64 25.06 9.61 -15.50
CA ALA A 64 26.37 10.26 -15.60
C ALA A 64 27.54 9.26 -15.47
N ALA A 65 27.28 8.08 -14.91
CA ALA A 65 28.25 7.00 -14.78
C ALA A 65 27.58 5.65 -15.09
N LEU A 66 28.28 4.82 -15.85
CA LEU A 66 27.90 3.44 -16.13
C LEU A 66 28.65 2.54 -15.15
N PRO A 67 27.97 1.71 -14.34
CA PRO A 67 28.68 0.85 -13.40
C PRO A 67 29.41 -0.26 -14.14
N TYR A 68 30.61 -0.58 -13.66
CA TYR A 68 31.41 -1.72 -14.11
C TYR A 68 31.68 -2.61 -12.90
N LEU A 69 30.98 -3.74 -12.83
CA LEU A 69 31.12 -4.68 -11.71
C LEU A 69 32.28 -5.64 -11.94
N SER A 70 33.08 -5.79 -10.90
CA SER A 70 33.99 -6.93 -10.78
C SER A 70 33.33 -8.00 -9.93
N VAL A 71 33.31 -9.23 -10.42
CA VAL A 71 32.70 -10.38 -9.76
C VAL A 71 33.64 -11.57 -9.78
N ARG A 72 33.54 -12.45 -8.78
CA ARG A 72 34.42 -13.63 -8.65
C ARG A 72 34.22 -14.67 -9.76
N ASP A 73 33.01 -14.73 -10.32
CA ASP A 73 32.64 -15.61 -11.44
C ASP A 73 31.65 -14.86 -12.34
N ALA A 74 32.16 -14.34 -13.45
CA ALA A 74 31.38 -13.54 -14.39
C ALA A 74 30.28 -14.34 -15.09
N ARG A 75 30.50 -15.63 -15.38
CA ARG A 75 29.49 -16.46 -16.05
C ARG A 75 28.31 -16.73 -15.10
N ALA A 76 28.60 -17.12 -13.87
CA ALA A 76 27.58 -17.29 -12.85
C ALA A 76 26.82 -15.98 -12.57
N ALA A 77 27.52 -14.84 -12.61
CA ALA A 77 26.90 -13.53 -12.43
C ALA A 77 25.96 -13.17 -13.57
N ILE A 78 26.35 -13.42 -14.82
CA ILE A 78 25.49 -13.23 -15.99
C ILE A 78 24.20 -14.04 -15.85
N ASP A 79 24.31 -15.34 -15.53
CA ASP A 79 23.15 -16.21 -15.33
C ASP A 79 22.26 -15.71 -14.17
N TRP A 80 22.87 -15.25 -13.08
CA TRP A 80 22.14 -14.71 -11.94
C TRP A 80 21.38 -13.43 -12.29
N TYR A 81 22.02 -12.47 -12.98
CA TYR A 81 21.36 -11.23 -13.39
C TYR A 81 20.25 -11.49 -14.41
N ALA A 82 20.42 -12.48 -15.30
CA ALA A 82 19.36 -12.92 -16.20
C ALA A 82 18.14 -13.47 -15.43
N GLY A 83 18.35 -14.33 -14.43
CA GLY A 83 17.26 -14.92 -13.65
C GLY A 83 16.61 -13.96 -12.63
N ALA A 84 17.40 -13.10 -11.99
CA ALA A 84 16.90 -12.20 -10.95
C ALA A 84 16.31 -10.91 -11.53
N PHE A 85 16.99 -10.30 -12.50
CA PHE A 85 16.69 -8.96 -13.02
C PHE A 85 16.32 -8.94 -14.50
N ASP A 86 16.10 -10.11 -15.12
CA ASP A 86 15.76 -10.23 -16.55
C ASP A 86 16.85 -9.60 -17.45
N ALA A 87 18.11 -9.65 -17.00
CA ALA A 87 19.24 -9.09 -17.73
C ALA A 87 19.51 -9.83 -19.05
N VAL A 88 19.89 -9.10 -20.08
CA VAL A 88 20.24 -9.64 -21.40
C VAL A 88 21.68 -9.29 -21.74
N VAL A 89 22.46 -10.28 -22.16
CA VAL A 89 23.82 -10.05 -22.64
C VAL A 89 23.77 -9.34 -23.99
N VAL A 90 24.47 -8.21 -24.09
CA VAL A 90 24.61 -7.46 -25.33
C VAL A 90 25.92 -7.85 -26.00
N GLY A 91 25.82 -8.45 -27.19
CA GLY A 91 26.98 -8.95 -27.93
C GLY A 91 27.63 -10.19 -27.30
N GLU A 92 28.83 -10.53 -27.78
CA GLU A 92 29.62 -11.63 -27.21
C GLU A 92 30.55 -11.10 -26.11
N PRO A 93 30.56 -11.69 -24.90
CA PRO A 93 31.53 -11.35 -23.87
C PRO A 93 32.97 -11.52 -24.37
N ILE A 94 33.83 -10.58 -24.01
CA ILE A 94 35.26 -10.64 -24.32
C ILE A 94 35.92 -11.58 -23.33
N VAL A 95 36.37 -12.72 -23.84
CA VAL A 95 37.12 -13.72 -23.07
C VAL A 95 38.61 -13.52 -23.29
N MET A 96 39.37 -13.43 -22.21
CA MET A 96 40.82 -13.28 -22.23
C MET A 96 41.52 -14.62 -22.48
N ASP A 97 42.83 -14.60 -22.77
CA ASP A 97 43.63 -15.80 -23.05
C ASP A 97 43.61 -16.85 -21.92
N ASP A 98 43.33 -16.44 -20.69
CA ASP A 98 43.21 -17.31 -19.50
C ASP A 98 41.79 -17.87 -19.28
N GLY A 99 40.84 -17.54 -20.16
CA GLY A 99 39.45 -18.00 -20.11
C GLY A 99 38.52 -17.19 -19.20
N ARG A 100 39.02 -16.15 -18.50
CA ARG A 100 38.20 -15.20 -17.74
C ARG A 100 37.49 -14.23 -18.68
N ILE A 101 36.31 -13.76 -18.29
CA ILE A 101 35.62 -12.67 -18.98
C ILE A 101 36.31 -11.36 -18.58
N GLY A 102 36.95 -10.71 -19.54
CA GLY A 102 37.51 -9.37 -19.38
C GLY A 102 36.46 -8.28 -19.47
N HIS A 103 35.37 -8.53 -20.22
CA HIS A 103 34.27 -7.58 -20.39
C HIS A 103 32.99 -8.27 -20.89
N ALA A 104 31.86 -7.91 -20.29
CA ALA A 104 30.53 -8.23 -20.75
C ALA A 104 29.62 -7.02 -20.54
N GLU A 105 28.68 -6.81 -21.47
CA GLU A 105 27.64 -5.80 -21.36
C GLU A 105 26.30 -6.48 -21.06
N LEU A 106 25.57 -5.96 -20.07
CA LEU A 106 24.27 -6.45 -19.65
C LEU A 106 23.25 -5.32 -19.77
N GLU A 107 22.19 -5.53 -20.57
CA GLU A 107 21.02 -4.67 -20.58
C GLU A 107 20.06 -5.10 -19.48
N ILE A 108 19.60 -4.13 -18.67
CA ILE A 108 18.62 -4.34 -17.60
C ILE A 108 17.61 -3.20 -17.65
N GLY A 109 16.35 -3.52 -17.98
CA GLY A 109 15.33 -2.50 -18.19
C GLY A 109 15.71 -1.57 -19.33
N THR A 110 15.92 -0.28 -19.04
CA THR A 110 16.39 0.73 -20.01
C THR A 110 17.85 1.13 -19.83
N GLY A 111 18.55 0.47 -18.90
CA GLY A 111 19.94 0.74 -18.56
C GLY A 111 20.89 -0.34 -19.04
N VAL A 112 22.18 -0.03 -18.99
CA VAL A 112 23.26 -0.98 -19.26
C VAL A 112 24.16 -1.06 -18.03
N LEU A 113 24.80 -2.20 -17.86
CA LEU A 113 25.82 -2.47 -16.86
C LEU A 113 27.00 -3.19 -17.52
N TYR A 114 28.22 -2.87 -17.11
CA TYR A 114 29.40 -3.63 -17.50
C TYR A 114 29.84 -4.58 -16.39
N LEU A 115 30.42 -5.71 -16.79
CA LEU A 115 30.81 -6.77 -15.89
C LEU A 115 32.10 -7.46 -16.36
N ALA A 116 32.95 -7.84 -15.43
CA ALA A 116 34.14 -8.66 -15.66
C ALA A 116 34.42 -9.56 -14.47
N ASP A 117 35.21 -10.60 -14.71
CA ASP A 117 35.84 -11.36 -13.63
C ASP A 117 36.79 -10.47 -12.80
N GLU A 118 37.20 -10.94 -11.63
CA GLU A 118 38.25 -10.29 -10.85
C GLU A 118 39.61 -10.41 -11.55
N TYR A 119 40.38 -9.32 -11.51
CA TYR A 119 41.80 -9.27 -11.86
C TYR A 119 42.58 -8.65 -10.69
N PRO A 120 42.77 -9.39 -9.57
CA PRO A 120 43.46 -8.89 -8.39
C PRO A 120 44.87 -8.35 -8.67
N GLU A 121 45.53 -8.88 -9.69
CA GLU A 121 46.82 -8.46 -10.22
C GLU A 121 46.81 -7.06 -10.85
N LEU A 122 45.65 -6.60 -11.31
CA LEU A 122 45.40 -5.24 -11.80
C LEU A 122 44.72 -4.36 -10.74
N GLY A 123 44.48 -4.88 -9.54
CA GLY A 123 43.74 -4.20 -8.48
C GLY A 123 42.21 -4.21 -8.66
N LEU A 124 41.68 -4.93 -9.63
CA LEU A 124 40.24 -5.06 -9.87
C LEU A 124 39.68 -6.25 -9.07
N ARG A 125 38.88 -5.97 -8.04
CA ARG A 125 38.30 -6.98 -7.15
C ARG A 125 36.84 -6.66 -6.88
N GLY A 126 36.05 -7.71 -6.64
CA GLY A 126 34.70 -7.59 -6.13
C GLY A 126 34.68 -7.13 -4.66
N PRO A 127 33.48 -6.81 -4.13
CA PRO A 127 33.30 -6.39 -2.76
C PRO A 127 33.77 -7.46 -1.76
N GLN A 128 34.41 -7.04 -0.67
CA GLN A 128 34.67 -7.95 0.44
C GLN A 128 33.35 -8.33 1.15
N PRO A 129 33.22 -9.56 1.67
CA PRO A 129 32.03 -9.95 2.42
C PRO A 129 31.72 -8.97 3.56
N GLY A 130 30.50 -8.43 3.57
CA GLY A 130 30.05 -7.45 4.57
C GLY A 130 30.52 -6.01 4.34
N ALA A 131 31.33 -5.75 3.31
CA ALA A 131 31.74 -4.40 2.92
C ALA A 131 30.89 -3.88 1.75
N VAL A 132 30.48 -2.61 1.82
CA VAL A 132 29.72 -1.93 0.77
C VAL A 132 30.45 -0.66 0.40
N SER A 133 31.02 -0.61 -0.81
CA SER A 133 31.67 0.59 -1.33
C SER A 133 30.68 1.53 -2.04
N VAL A 134 29.72 0.96 -2.76
CA VAL A 134 28.68 1.66 -3.51
C VAL A 134 27.36 0.91 -3.41
N SER A 135 26.25 1.61 -3.69
CA SER A 135 24.94 0.99 -3.83
C SER A 135 24.39 1.29 -5.21
N LEU A 136 23.95 0.25 -5.90
CA LEU A 136 23.40 0.34 -7.25
C LEU A 136 21.89 0.49 -7.13
N MET A 137 21.35 1.58 -7.66
CA MET A 137 19.91 1.78 -7.72
C MET A 137 19.38 1.17 -9.01
N LEU A 138 18.50 0.18 -8.89
CA LEU A 138 17.84 -0.47 -10.01
C LEU A 138 16.36 -0.12 -10.01
N HIS A 139 15.91 0.55 -11.08
CA HIS A 139 14.49 0.73 -11.31
C HIS A 139 13.87 -0.58 -11.80
N VAL A 140 12.80 -1.01 -11.15
CA VAL A 140 12.06 -2.23 -11.50
C VAL A 140 10.58 -1.93 -11.65
N ALA A 141 9.90 -2.65 -12.55
CA ALA A 141 8.47 -2.46 -12.75
C ALA A 141 7.64 -2.90 -11.53
N ASP A 142 8.11 -3.92 -10.81
CA ASP A 142 7.48 -4.49 -9.61
C ASP A 142 8.57 -4.87 -8.60
N THR A 143 8.58 -4.17 -7.47
CA THR A 143 9.62 -4.33 -6.44
C THR A 143 9.47 -5.66 -5.69
N ASP A 144 8.25 -6.10 -5.42
CA ASP A 144 7.96 -7.34 -4.69
C ASP A 144 8.35 -8.54 -5.56
N ALA A 145 7.99 -8.53 -6.85
CA ALA A 145 8.38 -9.57 -7.79
C ALA A 145 9.90 -9.65 -7.96
N ALA A 146 10.58 -8.50 -8.11
CA ALA A 146 12.03 -8.45 -8.21
C ALA A 146 12.72 -8.94 -6.94
N LEU A 147 12.23 -8.53 -5.75
CA LEU A 147 12.76 -8.99 -4.47
C LEU A 147 12.60 -10.50 -4.30
N ARG A 148 11.42 -11.04 -4.64
CA ARG A 148 11.14 -12.47 -4.58
C ARG A 148 12.09 -13.27 -5.49
N ARG A 149 12.23 -12.87 -6.76
CA ARG A 149 13.16 -13.53 -7.70
C ARG A 149 14.61 -13.47 -7.20
N ALA A 150 15.06 -12.30 -6.73
CA ALA A 150 16.41 -12.17 -6.22
C ALA A 150 16.67 -13.08 -5.00
N ARG A 151 15.69 -13.20 -4.09
CA ARG A 151 15.74 -14.13 -2.95
C ARG A 151 15.79 -15.59 -3.40
N GLU A 152 14.96 -15.98 -4.36
CA GLU A 152 14.95 -17.33 -4.96
C GLU A 152 16.31 -17.68 -5.59
N HIS A 153 17.00 -16.69 -6.16
CA HIS A 153 18.34 -16.84 -6.73
C HIS A 153 19.48 -16.62 -5.71
N GLY A 154 19.19 -16.55 -4.41
CA GLY A 154 20.20 -16.55 -3.36
C GLY A 154 20.75 -15.18 -2.94
N ALA A 155 20.10 -14.06 -3.31
CA ALA A 155 20.43 -12.77 -2.72
C ALA A 155 20.06 -12.72 -1.22
N THR A 156 20.89 -12.02 -0.46
CA THR A 156 20.60 -11.70 0.94
C THR A 156 19.74 -10.44 1.01
N VAL A 157 18.55 -10.53 1.58
CA VAL A 157 17.68 -9.37 1.79
C VAL A 157 18.16 -8.59 3.01
N GLN A 158 18.69 -7.38 2.78
CA GLN A 158 19.15 -6.50 3.84
C GLN A 158 18.01 -5.64 4.42
N ARG A 159 17.06 -5.25 3.57
CA ARG A 159 15.86 -4.51 3.96
C ARG A 159 14.68 -5.02 3.15
N GLU A 160 13.66 -5.50 3.87
CA GLU A 160 12.38 -5.89 3.29
C GLU A 160 11.66 -4.70 2.64
N ILE A 161 10.58 -5.01 1.92
CA ILE A 161 9.75 -4.02 1.24
C ILE A 161 9.33 -2.91 2.20
N TYR A 162 9.50 -1.67 1.74
CA TYR A 162 8.99 -0.49 2.40
C TYR A 162 8.61 0.56 1.37
N GLU A 163 7.71 1.45 1.76
CA GLU A 163 7.33 2.60 0.95
C GLU A 163 7.95 3.86 1.54
N GLY A 164 8.49 4.71 0.68
CA GLY A 164 9.16 5.94 1.09
C GLY A 164 9.52 6.78 -0.11
N HIS A 165 9.42 8.11 0.05
CA HIS A 165 9.77 9.08 -0.99
C HIS A 165 9.04 8.85 -2.34
N GLY A 166 7.81 8.33 -2.30
CA GLY A 166 7.00 8.09 -3.50
C GLY A 166 7.40 6.85 -4.31
N ALA A 167 8.13 5.91 -3.73
CA ALA A 167 8.48 4.64 -4.35
C ALA A 167 8.31 3.46 -3.39
N ARG A 168 8.11 2.27 -3.97
CA ARG A 168 8.21 1.00 -3.25
C ARG A 168 9.63 0.48 -3.40
N ASN A 169 10.27 0.17 -2.27
CA ASN A 169 11.70 -0.04 -2.20
C ASN A 169 12.05 -1.32 -1.46
N ALA A 170 13.17 -1.94 -1.84
CA ALA A 170 13.83 -3.00 -1.09
C ALA A 170 15.35 -2.87 -1.23
N THR A 171 16.09 -3.53 -0.34
CA THR A 171 17.55 -3.58 -0.44
C THR A 171 18.04 -5.01 -0.31
N ILE A 172 18.90 -5.42 -1.24
CA ILE A 172 19.51 -6.73 -1.26
C ILE A 172 21.03 -6.64 -1.46
N VAL A 173 21.72 -7.73 -1.14
CA VAL A 173 23.10 -8.00 -1.54
C VAL A 173 23.09 -9.26 -2.40
N ASP A 174 23.61 -9.16 -3.62
CA ASP A 174 23.68 -10.31 -4.53
C ASP A 174 24.74 -11.33 -4.07
N PRO A 175 24.80 -12.54 -4.66
CA PRO A 175 25.78 -13.56 -4.29
C PRO A 175 27.25 -13.15 -4.50
N PHE A 176 27.50 -12.11 -5.29
CA PHE A 176 28.82 -11.59 -5.62
C PHE A 176 29.26 -10.45 -4.70
N GLY A 177 28.37 -9.99 -3.80
CA GLY A 177 28.63 -9.01 -2.76
C GLY A 177 28.21 -7.58 -3.10
N HIS A 178 27.60 -7.33 -4.27
CA HIS A 178 27.16 -5.98 -4.64
C HIS A 178 25.82 -5.65 -3.99
N ARG A 179 25.71 -4.43 -3.45
CA ARG A 179 24.48 -3.94 -2.81
C ARG A 179 23.57 -3.27 -3.84
N TRP A 180 22.33 -3.75 -3.91
CA TRP A 180 21.29 -3.24 -4.80
C TRP A 180 20.15 -2.61 -4.01
N MET A 181 19.70 -1.44 -4.46
CA MET A 181 18.46 -0.81 -4.03
C MET A 181 17.45 -0.95 -5.16
N LEU A 182 16.44 -1.77 -4.93
CA LEU A 182 15.32 -1.95 -5.85
C LEU A 182 14.34 -0.81 -5.59
N SER A 183 13.96 -0.09 -6.64
CA SER A 183 12.98 0.99 -6.58
C SER A 183 11.99 0.82 -7.71
N GLY A 184 10.73 0.59 -7.37
CA GLY A 184 9.64 0.54 -8.32
C GLY A 184 8.56 1.55 -7.99
N PRO A 185 7.53 1.65 -8.84
CA PRO A 185 6.35 2.43 -8.48
C PRO A 185 5.82 1.95 -7.13
N VAL A 186 5.29 2.88 -6.32
CA VAL A 186 4.41 2.51 -5.21
C VAL A 186 3.38 1.55 -5.78
N ALA A 187 3.08 0.47 -5.06
CA ALA A 187 2.06 -0.45 -5.53
C ALA A 187 0.81 0.40 -5.80
N THR A 188 0.37 0.45 -7.06
CA THR A 188 -0.92 1.05 -7.38
C THR A 188 -1.92 0.37 -6.44
N PRO A 189 -2.72 1.11 -5.65
CA PRO A 189 -3.69 0.49 -4.77
C PRO A 189 -4.46 -0.51 -5.62
N ILE A 190 -4.42 -1.79 -5.26
CA ILE A 190 -5.21 -2.80 -5.96
C ILE A 190 -6.64 -2.27 -5.91
N ALA A 191 -7.15 -1.88 -7.08
CA ALA A 191 -8.29 -0.97 -7.20
C ALA A 191 -9.62 -1.60 -6.76
N GLY A 192 -9.58 -2.83 -6.25
CA GLY A 192 -10.75 -3.51 -5.76
C GLY A 192 -10.49 -4.32 -4.50
N ILE A 193 -11.58 -4.58 -3.80
CA ILE A 193 -11.62 -5.45 -2.63
C ILE A 193 -11.04 -6.83 -2.94
N ARG A 194 -10.26 -7.38 -2.02
CA ARG A 194 -9.54 -8.65 -2.16
C ARG A 194 -10.16 -9.72 -1.26
N GLN A 195 -9.79 -10.97 -1.53
CA GLN A 195 -10.08 -12.07 -0.62
C GLN A 195 -9.61 -11.73 0.81
N GLY A 196 -10.52 -11.92 1.77
CA GLY A 196 -10.29 -11.66 3.18
C GLY A 196 -10.52 -10.22 3.62
N ASP A 197 -10.72 -9.27 2.72
CA ASP A 197 -11.12 -7.91 3.12
C ASP A 197 -12.56 -7.88 3.63
N LEU A 198 -12.83 -6.97 4.56
CA LEU A 198 -14.18 -6.73 5.06
C LEU A 198 -14.94 -5.87 4.06
N GLY A 199 -16.00 -6.42 3.47
CA GLY A 199 -16.75 -5.71 2.43
C GLY A 199 -18.00 -5.00 2.91
N TYR A 200 -18.58 -5.44 4.02
CA TYR A 200 -19.72 -4.80 4.67
C TYR A 200 -19.83 -5.28 6.12
N ILE A 201 -20.56 -4.51 6.92
CA ILE A 201 -20.88 -4.85 8.30
C ILE A 201 -22.36 -4.61 8.60
N SER A 202 -22.86 -5.34 9.60
CA SER A 202 -24.17 -5.06 10.18
C SER A 202 -24.01 -4.93 11.69
N LEU A 203 -24.40 -3.80 12.26
CA LEU A 203 -24.55 -3.66 13.70
C LEU A 203 -25.81 -4.38 14.13
N GLN A 204 -25.65 -5.40 14.97
CA GLN A 204 -26.74 -6.18 15.52
C GLN A 204 -27.10 -5.60 16.89
N VAL A 205 -28.36 -5.19 17.05
CA VAL A 205 -28.86 -4.51 18.24
C VAL A 205 -30.29 -4.96 18.57
N PRO A 206 -30.73 -4.89 19.84
CA PRO A 206 -32.10 -5.22 20.20
C PRO A 206 -33.16 -4.28 19.57
N ASP A 207 -32.87 -2.99 19.50
CA ASP A 207 -33.75 -1.94 18.96
C ASP A 207 -32.99 -1.10 17.92
N VAL A 208 -33.43 -1.22 16.67
CA VAL A 208 -32.75 -0.62 15.51
C VAL A 208 -32.93 0.90 15.47
N GLU A 209 -34.13 1.40 15.75
CA GLU A 209 -34.42 2.84 15.71
C GLU A 209 -33.65 3.56 16.81
N ARG A 210 -33.65 2.97 18.01
CA ARG A 210 -32.89 3.52 19.14
C ARG A 210 -31.39 3.54 18.88
N ALA A 211 -30.85 2.52 18.23
CA ALA A 211 -29.45 2.50 17.81
C ALA A 211 -29.16 3.56 16.73
N ALA A 212 -30.06 3.72 15.76
CA ALA A 212 -29.92 4.75 14.73
C ALA A 212 -29.83 6.15 15.36
N ASP A 213 -30.71 6.47 16.32
CA ASP A 213 -30.66 7.73 17.08
C ASP A 213 -29.34 7.88 17.86
N PHE A 214 -28.89 6.82 18.54
CA PHE A 214 -27.64 6.82 19.30
C PHE A 214 -26.43 7.12 18.41
N TYR A 215 -26.24 6.35 17.33
CA TYR A 215 -25.08 6.50 16.45
C TYR A 215 -25.17 7.76 15.57
N ALA A 216 -26.37 8.26 15.27
CA ALA A 216 -26.55 9.58 14.67
C ALA A 216 -26.02 10.69 15.58
N HIS A 217 -26.32 10.64 16.89
CA HIS A 217 -25.80 11.61 17.86
C HIS A 217 -24.29 11.45 18.07
N VAL A 218 -23.80 10.23 18.28
CA VAL A 218 -22.40 10.00 18.67
C VAL A 218 -21.44 10.14 17.49
N LEU A 219 -21.75 9.50 16.36
CA LEU A 219 -20.86 9.38 15.20
C LEU A 219 -21.27 10.26 14.01
N GLY A 220 -22.43 10.93 14.08
CA GLY A 220 -22.95 11.72 12.95
C GLY A 220 -23.54 10.86 11.83
N TRP A 221 -23.91 9.61 12.13
CA TRP A 221 -24.47 8.71 11.13
C TRP A 221 -25.80 9.20 10.56
N THR A 222 -25.96 9.06 9.25
CA THR A 222 -27.25 9.24 8.56
C THR A 222 -27.82 7.89 8.17
N VAL A 223 -28.90 7.46 8.83
CA VAL A 223 -29.52 6.15 8.59
C VAL A 223 -30.78 6.30 7.74
N ASP A 224 -30.89 5.51 6.67
CA ASP A 224 -32.10 5.42 5.88
C ASP A 224 -33.18 4.64 6.64
N ALA A 225 -34.32 5.29 6.92
CA ALA A 225 -35.36 4.71 7.77
C ALA A 225 -36.09 3.50 7.16
N ALA A 226 -36.00 3.26 5.85
CA ALA A 226 -36.67 2.12 5.22
C ALA A 226 -35.79 0.86 5.16
N SER A 227 -34.49 1.05 4.93
CA SER A 227 -33.50 -0.03 4.79
C SER A 227 -32.60 -0.22 6.01
N HIS A 228 -32.60 0.74 6.94
CA HIS A 228 -31.68 0.84 8.07
C HIS A 228 -30.20 0.87 7.66
N ARG A 229 -29.92 1.29 6.42
CA ARG A 229 -28.55 1.46 5.91
C ARG A 229 -27.98 2.80 6.35
N VAL A 230 -26.74 2.80 6.82
CA VAL A 230 -25.97 4.01 7.08
C VAL A 230 -25.47 4.55 5.73
N THR A 231 -25.89 5.75 5.38
CA THR A 231 -25.59 6.41 4.09
C THR A 231 -24.43 7.40 4.17
N SER A 232 -23.97 7.68 5.37
CA SER A 232 -22.83 8.56 5.66
C SER A 232 -21.51 7.81 5.81
N THR A 233 -21.43 6.54 5.43
CA THR A 233 -20.22 5.72 5.49
C THR A 233 -19.86 5.14 4.12
N ASP A 234 -18.56 5.10 3.81
CA ASP A 234 -18.01 4.49 2.61
C ASP A 234 -18.05 2.96 2.68
N LEU A 235 -17.71 2.38 3.84
CA LEU A 235 -17.91 0.95 4.07
C LEU A 235 -19.41 0.68 4.21
N PRO A 236 -20.00 -0.21 3.38
CA PRO A 236 -21.42 -0.54 3.49
C PRO A 236 -21.77 -1.06 4.88
N THR A 237 -22.62 -0.30 5.56
CA THR A 237 -22.99 -0.52 6.96
C THR A 237 -24.50 -0.46 7.11
N ASP A 238 -25.07 -1.42 7.82
CA ASP A 238 -26.49 -1.43 8.16
C ASP A 238 -26.71 -1.78 9.64
N ILE A 239 -27.92 -1.52 10.13
CA ILE A 239 -28.34 -1.86 11.49
C ILE A 239 -29.46 -2.91 11.43
N ARG A 240 -29.31 -4.01 12.16
CA ARG A 240 -30.26 -5.13 12.19
C ARG A 240 -30.65 -5.51 13.60
N ALA A 241 -31.88 -5.99 13.74
CA ALA A 241 -32.35 -6.58 14.98
C ALA A 241 -31.56 -7.87 15.28
N GLY A 242 -31.02 -8.00 16.49
CA GLY A 242 -30.23 -9.15 16.92
C GLY A 242 -29.63 -9.02 18.31
N GLU A 243 -28.76 -9.97 18.67
CA GLU A 243 -27.94 -9.83 19.88
C GLU A 243 -26.87 -8.75 19.67
N PRO A 244 -26.59 -7.89 20.68
CA PRO A 244 -25.57 -6.85 20.59
C PRO A 244 -24.23 -7.35 20.04
N GLY A 245 -23.79 -6.80 18.91
CA GLY A 245 -22.53 -7.16 18.28
C GLY A 245 -22.39 -6.64 16.86
N MET A 246 -21.26 -6.98 16.22
CA MET A 246 -21.02 -6.65 14.81
C MET A 246 -20.91 -7.93 13.98
N PHE A 247 -21.78 -8.05 12.97
CA PHE A 247 -21.72 -9.08 11.95
C PHE A 247 -20.87 -8.60 10.77
N CYS A 248 -19.95 -9.44 10.29
CA CYS A 248 -18.96 -9.09 9.28
C CYS A 248 -19.14 -9.91 8.00
N GLY A 249 -19.12 -9.25 6.85
CA GLY A 249 -19.11 -9.88 5.53
C GLY A 249 -17.75 -9.74 4.84
N TYR A 250 -17.07 -10.86 4.58
CA TYR A 250 -15.74 -10.87 3.96
C TYR A 250 -15.79 -11.23 2.49
N ALA A 251 -14.98 -10.57 1.67
CA ALA A 251 -14.86 -10.91 0.26
C ALA A 251 -14.09 -12.23 0.09
N VAL A 252 -14.55 -13.07 -0.84
CA VAL A 252 -13.87 -14.31 -1.27
C VAL A 252 -13.83 -14.37 -2.78
N ALA A 253 -12.82 -15.05 -3.32
CA ALA A 253 -12.69 -15.23 -4.77
C ALA A 253 -13.74 -16.19 -5.35
N ASP A 254 -14.13 -17.22 -4.58
CA ASP A 254 -15.09 -18.24 -4.99
C ASP A 254 -15.88 -18.75 -3.77
N LEU A 255 -17.21 -18.67 -3.82
CA LEU A 255 -18.10 -19.09 -2.73
C LEU A 255 -18.16 -20.61 -2.52
N ALA A 256 -17.99 -21.40 -3.58
CA ALA A 256 -18.00 -22.86 -3.48
C ALA A 256 -16.72 -23.35 -2.79
N GLU A 257 -15.56 -22.77 -3.13
CA GLU A 257 -14.31 -23.02 -2.43
C GLU A 257 -14.38 -22.55 -0.97
N ALA A 258 -14.90 -21.34 -0.72
CA ALA A 258 -15.09 -20.84 0.63
C ALA A 258 -16.00 -21.75 1.47
N ARG A 259 -17.11 -22.24 0.89
CA ARG A 259 -18.00 -23.22 1.54
C ARG A 259 -17.26 -24.49 1.94
N ALA A 260 -16.46 -25.03 1.04
CA ALA A 260 -15.67 -26.23 1.29
C ALA A 260 -14.64 -26.00 2.40
N ALA A 261 -13.93 -24.86 2.34
CA ALA A 261 -12.94 -24.46 3.34
C ALA A 261 -13.55 -24.30 4.74
N ILE A 262 -14.68 -23.59 4.85
CA ILE A 262 -15.41 -23.39 6.12
C ILE A 262 -15.81 -24.75 6.72
N THR A 263 -16.41 -25.63 5.90
CA THR A 263 -16.87 -26.95 6.36
C THR A 263 -15.69 -27.83 6.79
N ALA A 264 -14.60 -27.84 6.01
CA ALA A 264 -13.40 -28.61 6.32
C ALA A 264 -12.67 -28.10 7.57
N ALA A 265 -12.78 -26.80 7.87
CA ALA A 265 -12.23 -26.20 9.08
C ALA A 265 -13.14 -26.30 10.31
N GLY A 266 -14.29 -26.98 10.20
CA GLY A 266 -15.21 -27.26 11.31
C GLY A 266 -16.31 -26.22 11.53
N GLY A 267 -16.45 -25.25 10.63
CA GLY A 267 -17.55 -24.29 10.65
C GLY A 267 -18.83 -24.86 10.03
N SER A 268 -19.94 -24.14 10.21
CA SER A 268 -21.23 -24.43 9.58
C SER A 268 -21.57 -23.37 8.54
N VAL A 269 -22.33 -23.75 7.52
CA VAL A 269 -22.68 -22.91 6.36
C VAL A 269 -24.17 -22.96 6.09
N GLY A 270 -24.75 -21.80 5.79
CA GLY A 270 -26.14 -21.70 5.36
C GLY A 270 -26.33 -21.93 3.86
N GLU A 271 -27.50 -21.52 3.37
CA GLU A 271 -27.80 -21.41 1.95
C GLU A 271 -27.24 -20.11 1.37
N THR A 272 -26.82 -20.15 0.10
CA THR A 272 -26.45 -18.93 -0.62
C THR A 272 -27.66 -18.07 -0.88
N ARG A 273 -27.54 -16.76 -0.67
CA ARG A 273 -28.60 -15.77 -0.89
C ARG A 273 -28.09 -14.66 -1.79
N ARG A 274 -28.96 -14.13 -2.65
CA ARG A 274 -28.66 -12.89 -3.38
C ARG A 274 -29.23 -11.71 -2.60
N ASN A 275 -28.38 -10.74 -2.30
CA ASN A 275 -28.74 -9.50 -1.63
C ASN A 275 -28.01 -8.31 -2.29
N GLU A 276 -28.05 -7.15 -1.64
CA GLU A 276 -27.42 -5.92 -2.14
C GLU A 276 -25.89 -5.99 -2.24
N HIS A 277 -25.24 -6.90 -1.50
CA HIS A 277 -23.80 -7.08 -1.54
C HIS A 277 -23.33 -8.10 -2.59
N GLY A 278 -24.27 -8.75 -3.29
CA GLY A 278 -23.98 -9.78 -4.29
C GLY A 278 -24.59 -11.12 -3.90
N ILE A 279 -23.90 -12.21 -4.23
CA ILE A 279 -24.24 -13.54 -3.71
C ILE A 279 -23.45 -13.70 -2.40
N THR A 280 -24.16 -13.99 -1.32
CA THR A 280 -23.58 -14.13 0.02
C THR A 280 -23.86 -15.52 0.58
N LEU A 281 -22.96 -15.98 1.44
CA LEU A 281 -23.09 -17.20 2.22
C LEU A 281 -22.84 -16.86 3.69
N GLU A 282 -23.89 -16.92 4.50
CA GLU A 282 -23.74 -16.83 5.95
C GLU A 282 -23.19 -18.15 6.51
N ALA A 283 -22.35 -18.03 7.53
CA ALA A 283 -21.62 -19.12 8.16
C ALA A 283 -21.42 -18.87 9.66
N THR A 284 -21.04 -19.91 10.37
CA THR A 284 -20.62 -19.84 11.77
C THR A 284 -19.31 -20.57 11.92
N ASP A 285 -18.33 -19.94 12.57
CA ASP A 285 -17.03 -20.56 12.80
C ASP A 285 -17.12 -21.71 13.84
N PRO A 286 -16.08 -22.53 14.04
CA PRO A 286 -16.07 -23.62 15.02
C PRO A 286 -16.23 -23.13 16.46
N GLN A 287 -15.96 -21.84 16.68
CA GLN A 287 -16.16 -21.15 17.93
C GLN A 287 -17.54 -20.47 17.96
N GLY A 288 -18.50 -20.77 17.09
CA GLY A 288 -19.85 -20.20 17.19
C GLY A 288 -19.98 -18.72 16.81
N ALA A 289 -18.95 -18.07 16.24
CA ALA A 289 -19.04 -16.69 15.78
C ALA A 289 -19.71 -16.62 14.39
N PRO A 290 -20.81 -15.86 14.23
CA PRO A 290 -21.48 -15.71 12.94
C PRO A 290 -20.75 -14.72 12.04
N PHE A 291 -20.68 -15.03 10.75
CA PHE A 291 -20.13 -14.14 9.71
C PHE A 291 -20.73 -14.47 8.34
N ALA A 292 -20.40 -13.68 7.32
CA ALA A 292 -20.70 -14.00 5.94
C ALA A 292 -19.45 -13.95 5.07
N VAL A 293 -19.50 -14.67 3.96
CA VAL A 293 -18.60 -14.49 2.82
C VAL A 293 -19.40 -14.12 1.58
N PHE A 294 -18.81 -13.34 0.68
CA PHE A 294 -19.45 -12.94 -0.56
C PHE A 294 -18.46 -12.81 -1.71
N GLU A 295 -18.94 -13.05 -2.92
CA GLU A 295 -18.18 -12.74 -4.14
C GLU A 295 -18.39 -11.26 -4.48
N PRO A 296 -17.32 -10.44 -4.50
CA PRO A 296 -17.46 -9.03 -4.82
C PRO A 296 -17.81 -8.82 -6.29
N ALA A 297 -18.73 -7.89 -6.54
CA ALA A 297 -19.00 -7.44 -7.90
C ALA A 297 -17.75 -6.78 -8.51
N ALA A 298 -17.57 -6.94 -9.83
CA ALA A 298 -16.46 -6.33 -10.55
C ALA A 298 -16.43 -4.80 -10.33
N GLY A 299 -15.26 -4.26 -10.00
CA GLY A 299 -15.06 -2.83 -9.76
C GLY A 299 -15.44 -2.34 -8.36
N ARG A 300 -15.81 -3.23 -7.42
CA ARG A 300 -16.02 -2.84 -6.02
C ARG A 300 -14.70 -2.37 -5.40
N GLU A 301 -14.66 -1.13 -4.97
CA GLU A 301 -13.49 -0.52 -4.34
C GLU A 301 -13.10 -1.24 -3.06
N ARG A 302 -11.80 -1.22 -2.76
CA ARG A 302 -11.27 -1.75 -1.51
C ARG A 302 -11.52 -0.73 -0.39
N PRO A 303 -12.00 -1.16 0.79
CA PRO A 303 -12.14 -0.25 1.92
C PRO A 303 -10.83 0.46 2.27
N GLN A 304 -10.94 1.69 2.79
CA GLN A 304 -9.79 2.40 3.33
C GLN A 304 -9.22 1.67 4.54
N LEU A 305 -7.90 1.79 4.74
CA LEU A 305 -7.20 1.06 5.81
C LEU A 305 -7.72 1.41 7.21
N ASN A 306 -7.97 2.71 7.46
CA ASN A 306 -8.37 3.27 8.76
C ASN A 306 -9.67 4.11 8.68
N GLY A 307 -10.52 3.83 7.69
CA GLY A 307 -11.66 4.71 7.36
C GLY A 307 -11.23 5.99 6.63
N SER A 308 -12.20 6.68 6.01
CA SER A 308 -11.98 7.89 5.22
C SER A 308 -12.22 9.20 5.99
N GLY A 309 -12.85 9.13 7.15
CA GLY A 309 -13.21 10.28 7.98
C GLY A 309 -14.01 9.85 9.22
N PRO A 310 -14.54 10.79 10.02
CA PRO A 310 -15.32 10.50 11.23
C PRO A 310 -16.55 9.62 10.97
N GLY A 311 -16.83 8.71 11.91
CA GLY A 311 -17.94 7.75 11.81
C GLY A 311 -17.62 6.50 11.00
N GLU A 312 -16.45 6.41 10.38
CA GLU A 312 -15.98 5.24 9.64
C GLU A 312 -15.34 4.19 10.54
N LEU A 313 -15.32 2.95 10.05
CA LEU A 313 -14.63 1.85 10.72
C LEU A 313 -13.12 1.94 10.50
N ALA A 314 -12.37 2.21 11.58
CA ALA A 314 -10.92 2.28 11.55
C ALA A 314 -10.23 0.95 11.85
N TYR A 315 -10.79 0.17 12.77
CA TYR A 315 -10.18 -1.06 13.24
C TYR A 315 -11.21 -2.07 13.72
N VAL A 316 -10.96 -3.36 13.52
CA VAL A 316 -11.78 -4.45 14.05
C VAL A 316 -10.99 -5.31 15.03
N THR A 317 -11.48 -5.42 16.27
CA THR A 317 -10.90 -6.30 17.28
C THR A 317 -11.77 -7.55 17.45
N TYR A 318 -11.18 -8.72 17.24
CA TYR A 318 -11.82 -10.01 17.53
C TYR A 318 -11.36 -10.51 18.90
N ASP A 319 -12.21 -10.33 19.91
CA ASP A 319 -12.01 -10.94 21.21
C ASP A 319 -12.37 -12.43 21.12
N VAL A 320 -11.41 -13.30 21.38
CA VAL A 320 -11.58 -14.76 21.33
C VAL A 320 -11.07 -15.40 22.62
N THR A 321 -11.55 -16.61 22.91
CA THR A 321 -11.07 -17.37 24.08
C THR A 321 -9.63 -17.81 23.91
N GLU A 322 -9.27 -18.28 22.71
CA GLU A 322 -7.91 -18.69 22.34
C GLU A 322 -7.65 -18.31 20.87
N SER A 323 -6.52 -17.65 20.59
CA SER A 323 -6.25 -17.16 19.24
C SER A 323 -5.88 -18.26 18.24
N ALA A 324 -5.33 -19.41 18.67
CA ALA A 324 -4.79 -20.39 17.73
C ALA A 324 -5.89 -20.97 16.83
N GLY A 325 -7.03 -21.36 17.41
CA GLY A 325 -8.19 -21.82 16.65
C GLY A 325 -8.75 -20.75 15.71
N PHE A 326 -8.74 -19.48 16.12
CA PHE A 326 -9.16 -18.35 15.28
C PHE A 326 -8.22 -18.20 14.07
N ARG A 327 -6.91 -18.18 14.30
CA ARG A 327 -5.90 -18.02 13.25
C ARG A 327 -5.90 -19.19 12.27
N ASP A 328 -6.02 -20.42 12.77
CA ASP A 328 -6.09 -21.61 11.93
C ASP A 328 -7.34 -21.60 11.04
N PHE A 329 -8.49 -21.19 11.58
CA PHE A 329 -9.73 -21.12 10.83
C PHE A 329 -9.70 -20.01 9.78
N TYR A 330 -9.51 -18.75 10.20
CA TYR A 330 -9.57 -17.61 9.29
C TYR A 330 -8.36 -17.53 8.34
N GLY A 331 -7.22 -18.09 8.71
CA GLY A 331 -6.09 -18.25 7.79
C GLY A 331 -6.41 -19.20 6.63
N ARG A 332 -7.18 -20.28 6.88
CA ARG A 332 -7.62 -21.20 5.82
C ARG A 332 -8.77 -20.65 5.00
N VAL A 333 -9.76 -20.03 5.65
CA VAL A 333 -11.00 -19.58 4.99
C VAL A 333 -10.82 -18.26 4.24
N LEU A 334 -10.12 -17.30 4.84
CA LEU A 334 -9.94 -15.95 4.29
C LEU A 334 -8.54 -15.71 3.71
N GLY A 335 -7.61 -16.67 3.85
CA GLY A 335 -6.22 -16.48 3.43
C GLY A 335 -5.44 -15.51 4.34
N TRP A 336 -5.97 -15.20 5.53
CA TRP A 336 -5.32 -14.29 6.45
C TRP A 336 -3.98 -14.83 6.95
N THR A 337 -3.01 -13.93 7.05
CA THR A 337 -1.75 -14.20 7.74
C THR A 337 -1.64 -13.26 8.92
N PHE A 338 -0.87 -13.68 9.93
CA PHE A 338 -0.87 -13.02 11.22
C PHE A 338 0.53 -12.69 11.68
N GLU A 339 0.67 -11.57 12.39
CA GLU A 339 1.87 -11.24 13.13
C GLU A 339 1.58 -11.04 14.62
N PRO A 340 2.53 -11.37 15.51
CA PRO A 340 2.35 -11.14 16.95
C PRO A 340 2.07 -9.67 17.25
N GLY A 341 1.02 -9.43 18.02
CA GLY A 341 0.67 -8.13 18.58
C GLY A 341 1.50 -7.80 19.82
N ARG A 342 1.07 -6.74 20.54
CA ARG A 342 1.77 -6.22 21.73
C ARG A 342 1.25 -6.79 23.05
N VAL A 343 0.15 -7.52 23.02
CA VAL A 343 -0.48 -8.15 24.18
C VAL A 343 -0.32 -9.67 24.12
N ALA A 344 -0.41 -10.32 25.28
CA ALA A 344 -0.39 -11.77 25.35
C ALA A 344 -1.55 -12.36 24.52
N ASP A 345 -1.24 -13.33 23.68
CA ASP A 345 -2.17 -13.93 22.72
C ASP A 345 -2.87 -12.93 21.77
N GLY A 346 -2.24 -11.76 21.53
CA GLY A 346 -2.67 -10.77 20.56
C GLY A 346 -2.01 -10.95 19.20
N TRP A 347 -2.78 -10.76 18.12
CA TRP A 347 -2.33 -10.98 16.74
C TRP A 347 -2.92 -9.93 15.81
N GLN A 348 -2.07 -9.32 14.98
CA GLN A 348 -2.52 -8.45 13.88
C GLN A 348 -2.74 -9.28 12.62
N VAL A 349 -3.82 -8.99 11.89
CA VAL A 349 -4.04 -9.55 10.56
C VAL A 349 -3.26 -8.73 9.55
N ARG A 350 -2.39 -9.37 8.77
CA ARG A 350 -1.59 -8.69 7.75
C ARG A 350 -2.44 -8.35 6.54
N ASP A 351 -2.22 -7.15 6.01
CA ASP A 351 -2.83 -6.63 4.78
C ASP A 351 -4.37 -6.63 4.76
N ALA A 352 -5.05 -6.76 5.90
CA ALA A 352 -6.51 -6.69 5.99
C ALA A 352 -7.03 -5.25 5.93
N HIS A 353 -8.15 -5.04 5.23
CA HIS A 353 -8.83 -3.75 5.14
C HIS A 353 -10.29 -3.85 5.64
N PRO A 354 -10.70 -3.01 6.62
CA PRO A 354 -9.84 -2.13 7.43
C PRO A 354 -8.90 -2.95 8.34
N MET A 355 -7.99 -2.26 9.03
CA MET A 355 -7.07 -2.92 9.96
C MET A 355 -7.82 -3.81 10.96
N SER A 356 -7.25 -4.97 11.24
CA SER A 356 -7.93 -6.01 12.01
C SER A 356 -6.95 -6.77 12.89
N GLY A 357 -7.40 -7.21 14.06
CA GLY A 357 -6.59 -8.04 14.96
C GLY A 357 -7.43 -8.85 15.92
N ALA A 358 -6.86 -9.95 16.40
CA ALA A 358 -7.47 -10.84 17.37
C ALA A 358 -6.75 -10.74 18.71
N ALA A 359 -7.53 -10.77 19.79
CA ALA A 359 -7.04 -10.84 21.16
C ALA A 359 -7.60 -12.09 21.84
N GLY A 360 -6.70 -13.02 22.21
CA GLY A 360 -7.06 -14.21 22.97
C GLY A 360 -7.19 -13.94 24.48
N GLY A 361 -7.73 -14.93 25.20
CA GLY A 361 -7.89 -14.85 26.66
C GLY A 361 -9.16 -14.15 27.13
N SER A 362 -10.06 -13.77 26.22
CA SER A 362 -11.36 -13.20 26.59
C SER A 362 -12.30 -14.26 27.15
N SER A 363 -13.09 -13.90 28.16
CA SER A 363 -14.14 -14.78 28.71
C SER A 363 -15.36 -14.90 27.81
N ARG A 364 -15.53 -13.95 26.87
CA ARG A 364 -16.62 -13.92 25.90
C ARG A 364 -16.07 -13.55 24.53
N ARG A 365 -16.67 -14.12 23.50
CA ARG A 365 -16.34 -13.75 22.12
C ARG A 365 -17.08 -12.48 21.75
N SER A 366 -16.39 -11.56 21.10
CA SER A 366 -17.01 -10.37 20.53
C SER A 366 -16.18 -9.79 19.40
N THR A 367 -16.87 -9.26 18.40
CA THR A 367 -16.25 -8.43 17.37
C THR A 367 -16.52 -6.97 17.73
N VAL A 368 -15.46 -6.24 18.10
CA VAL A 368 -15.54 -4.88 18.63
C VAL A 368 -15.00 -3.90 17.58
N PRO A 369 -15.86 -3.06 16.98
CA PRO A 369 -15.41 -2.03 16.05
C PRO A 369 -14.72 -0.87 16.78
N MET A 370 -13.81 -0.21 16.08
CA MET A 370 -13.31 1.12 16.44
C MET A 370 -13.77 2.13 15.39
N TRP A 371 -14.49 3.15 15.84
CA TRP A 371 -14.98 4.23 14.99
C TRP A 371 -14.05 5.43 15.06
N THR A 372 -13.78 6.04 13.92
CA THR A 372 -13.04 7.31 13.82
C THR A 372 -13.87 8.47 14.36
N VAL A 373 -13.23 9.40 15.07
CA VAL A 373 -13.84 10.66 15.51
C VAL A 373 -12.85 11.82 15.37
N ASP A 374 -13.37 13.02 15.10
CA ASP A 374 -12.56 14.24 15.04
C ASP A 374 -11.99 14.64 16.40
N ASP A 375 -12.82 14.55 17.44
CA ASP A 375 -12.51 14.94 18.82
C ASP A 375 -13.08 13.88 19.77
N ILE A 376 -12.17 13.15 20.41
CA ILE A 376 -12.52 12.02 21.27
C ILE A 376 -13.23 12.45 22.55
N ASP A 377 -12.87 13.61 23.13
CA ASP A 377 -13.47 14.10 24.37
C ASP A 377 -14.93 14.52 24.10
N ALA A 378 -15.16 15.20 22.98
CA ALA A 378 -16.50 15.56 22.52
C ALA A 378 -17.34 14.32 22.19
N ALA A 379 -16.77 13.31 21.53
CA ALA A 379 -17.48 12.07 21.21
C ALA A 379 -17.85 11.29 22.48
N VAL A 380 -16.95 11.18 23.45
CA VAL A 380 -17.19 10.55 24.74
C VAL A 380 -18.28 11.28 25.55
N ALA A 381 -18.33 12.62 25.49
CA ALA A 381 -19.46 13.37 26.05
C ALA A 381 -20.79 12.97 25.41
N ARG A 382 -20.85 12.89 24.07
CA ARG A 382 -22.06 12.47 23.33
C ARG A 382 -22.50 11.04 23.67
N VAL A 383 -21.56 10.11 23.89
CA VAL A 383 -21.88 8.75 24.36
C VAL A 383 -22.65 8.79 25.68
N ARG A 384 -22.17 9.57 26.66
CA ARG A 384 -22.83 9.68 27.97
C ARG A 384 -24.21 10.33 27.87
N GLU A 385 -24.32 11.39 27.06
CA GLU A 385 -25.59 12.09 26.82
C GLU A 385 -26.65 11.17 26.20
N ALA A 386 -26.25 10.30 25.27
CA ALA A 386 -27.13 9.34 24.62
C ALA A 386 -27.42 8.08 25.47
N GLY A 387 -26.94 8.03 26.73
CA GLY A 387 -27.20 6.92 27.65
C GLY A 387 -26.25 5.73 27.50
N GLY A 388 -25.18 5.87 26.71
CA GLY A 388 -24.09 4.91 26.64
C GLY A 388 -23.15 5.00 27.85
N THR A 389 -22.25 4.02 27.97
CA THR A 389 -21.27 3.95 29.07
C THR A 389 -19.85 4.04 28.52
N VAL A 390 -19.00 4.82 29.17
CA VAL A 390 -17.56 4.86 28.90
C VAL A 390 -16.89 3.85 29.84
N LEU A 391 -16.34 2.78 29.27
CA LEU A 391 -15.67 1.72 30.01
C LEU A 391 -14.24 2.13 30.36
N ASP A 392 -13.53 2.67 29.36
CA ASP A 392 -12.18 3.23 29.49
C ASP A 392 -12.16 4.66 28.95
N GLU A 393 -11.75 5.60 29.81
CA GLU A 393 -11.65 7.03 29.46
C GLU A 393 -10.60 7.27 28.35
N PRO A 394 -10.72 8.38 27.60
CA PRO A 394 -9.75 8.76 26.58
C PRO A 394 -8.31 8.69 27.08
N SER A 395 -7.49 7.90 26.39
CA SER A 395 -6.08 7.72 26.72
C SER A 395 -5.22 7.67 25.47
N ARG A 396 -3.96 8.11 25.60
CA ARG A 396 -3.01 8.11 24.50
C ARG A 396 -2.41 6.73 24.29
N GLN A 397 -2.62 6.22 23.09
CA GLN A 397 -2.05 4.99 22.57
C GLN A 397 -0.97 5.30 21.53
N PRO A 398 -0.12 4.32 21.17
CA PRO A 398 0.92 4.50 20.15
C PRO A 398 0.38 4.83 18.75
N TYR A 399 -0.90 4.61 18.50
CA TYR A 399 -1.59 4.84 17.23
C TYR A 399 -2.56 6.03 17.25
N GLY A 400 -2.78 6.70 18.39
CA GLY A 400 -3.76 7.77 18.49
C GLY A 400 -4.34 7.89 19.90
N LEU A 401 -5.42 8.66 20.07
CA LEU A 401 -6.25 8.61 21.28
C LEU A 401 -7.31 7.52 21.11
N SER A 402 -7.62 6.80 22.19
CA SER A 402 -8.71 5.83 22.20
C SER A 402 -9.51 5.84 23.49
N ALA A 403 -10.79 5.50 23.40
CA ALA A 403 -11.70 5.27 24.51
C ALA A 403 -12.55 4.02 24.22
N GLU A 404 -12.84 3.21 25.23
CA GLU A 404 -13.74 2.06 25.11
C GLU A 404 -15.13 2.44 25.65
N CYS A 405 -16.18 2.12 24.91
CA CYS A 405 -17.55 2.47 25.24
C CYS A 405 -18.52 1.30 25.02
N THR A 406 -19.71 1.41 25.59
CA THR A 406 -20.90 0.70 25.15
C THR A 406 -21.96 1.68 24.68
N ASP A 407 -22.77 1.27 23.71
CA ASP A 407 -24.03 1.97 23.43
C ASP A 407 -25.02 1.78 24.59
N ASP A 408 -26.19 2.40 24.44
CA ASP A 408 -27.27 2.35 25.42
C ASP A 408 -28.04 1.01 25.42
N GLN A 409 -27.58 0.04 24.63
CA GLN A 409 -28.11 -1.32 24.49
C GLN A 409 -27.08 -2.41 24.81
N GLY A 410 -25.83 -2.03 25.13
CA GLY A 410 -24.75 -2.91 25.56
C GLY A 410 -23.78 -3.35 24.46
N SER A 411 -23.87 -2.81 23.24
CA SER A 411 -22.89 -3.09 22.18
C SER A 411 -21.58 -2.38 22.48
N ARG A 412 -20.47 -3.12 22.55
CA ARG A 412 -19.12 -2.57 22.78
C ARG A 412 -18.55 -1.97 21.50
N PHE A 413 -17.87 -0.84 21.62
CA PHE A 413 -17.09 -0.23 20.55
C PHE A 413 -15.97 0.65 21.12
N TYR A 414 -14.97 0.94 20.30
CA TYR A 414 -13.95 1.95 20.60
C TYR A 414 -14.21 3.22 19.81
N LEU A 415 -13.81 4.35 20.37
CA LEU A 415 -13.63 5.62 19.65
C LEU A 415 -12.13 5.84 19.44
N GLY A 416 -11.73 6.22 18.23
CA GLY A 416 -10.35 6.47 17.85
C GLY A 416 -10.18 7.84 17.19
N GLN A 417 -9.21 8.62 17.67
CA GLN A 417 -8.77 9.87 17.05
C GLN A 417 -7.30 9.72 16.64
N PHE A 418 -7.04 9.82 15.34
CA PHE A 418 -5.77 9.46 14.71
C PHE A 418 -4.94 10.67 14.25
#